data_AF-A3FQE3-F1
#
_entry.id   AF-A3FQE3-F1
#
_cell.length_a   1.000
_cell.length_b   1.000
_cell.length_c   1.000
_cell.angle_alpha   90.00
_cell.angle_beta   90.00
_cell.angle_gamma   90.00
#
_symmetry.space_group_name_H-M   'P 1'
#
loop_
_entity.id
_entity.type
_entity.pdbx_description
1 polymer ?
#
loop_
_entity_poly.entity_id
_entity_poly.type
_entity_poly.pdbx_seq_one_letter_code
_entity_poly.pdbx_strand_id
1 'polypeptide(L)'
;NLVDWTFIMDIEKNKLDKIKQQIEFYFSDSNIRHDKYFRSKLTEYKYLHNFGIPISLISTFNKMIELNASVQDIINSLSSSKVVFVNIETLTIHRFKPINIDLCTVIPRDKMLFIKSIPTKWNHNNVKSLLGRFGKVSVVKLPKINKSNTRRLVDLEPILCLG
;
A
#
# COMPACT_ATOMS: atom_id res chain seq x y z
N ASN A 1 18.64 -16.19 -36.23
CA ASN A 1 18.11 -15.94 -34.86
C ASN A 1 16.79 -15.21 -34.95
N LEU A 2 15.70 -15.97 -35.06
CA LEU A 2 14.35 -15.43 -34.93
C LEU A 2 14.12 -15.18 -33.45
N VAL A 3 14.06 -13.90 -33.09
CA VAL A 3 13.60 -13.48 -31.78
C VAL A 3 12.14 -13.89 -31.65
N ASP A 4 11.80 -14.65 -30.60
CA ASP A 4 10.42 -15.02 -30.32
C ASP A 4 9.66 -13.78 -29.82
N TRP A 5 8.95 -13.14 -30.74
CA TRP A 5 8.16 -11.94 -30.49
C TRP A 5 7.06 -12.18 -29.45
N THR A 6 6.55 -13.41 -29.33
CA THR A 6 5.54 -13.75 -28.31
C THR A 6 6.14 -13.69 -26.91
N PHE A 7 7.35 -14.24 -26.74
CA PHE A 7 8.07 -14.18 -25.46
C PHE A 7 8.41 -12.74 -25.04
N ILE A 8 8.85 -11.89 -25.98
CA ILE A 8 9.14 -10.48 -25.69
C ILE A 8 7.87 -9.72 -25.28
N MET A 9 6.76 -9.91 -26.01
CA MET A 9 5.48 -9.27 -25.69
C MET A 9 4.98 -9.68 -24.30
N ASP A 10 5.17 -10.94 -23.90
CA ASP A 10 4.81 -11.42 -22.57
C ASP A 10 5.68 -10.80 -21.46
N ILE A 11 6.98 -10.60 -21.70
CA ILE A 11 7.87 -9.91 -20.75
C ILE A 11 7.41 -8.45 -20.56
N GLU A 12 7.15 -7.73 -21.65
CA GLU A 12 6.69 -6.34 -21.59
C GLU A 12 5.36 -6.24 -20.87
N LYS A 13 4.39 -7.09 -21.21
CA LYS A 13 3.10 -7.15 -20.54
C LYS A 13 3.26 -7.44 -19.04
N ASN A 14 4.12 -8.39 -18.67
CA ASN A 14 4.41 -8.71 -17.26
C ASN A 14 5.02 -7.51 -16.52
N LYS A 15 5.92 -6.77 -17.16
CA LYS A 15 6.51 -5.54 -16.60
C LYS A 15 5.43 -4.47 -16.34
N LEU A 16 4.59 -4.19 -17.33
CA LEU A 16 3.52 -3.20 -17.21
C LEU A 16 2.51 -3.58 -16.12
N ASP A 17 2.15 -4.86 -16.00
CA ASP A 17 1.26 -5.33 -14.94
C ASP A 17 1.87 -5.16 -13.55
N LYS A 18 3.18 -5.43 -13.37
CA LYS A 18 3.90 -5.18 -12.11
C LYS A 18 3.92 -3.71 -11.76
N ILE A 19 4.19 -2.84 -12.73
CA ILE A 19 4.19 -1.38 -12.55
C ILE A 19 2.80 -0.91 -12.11
N LYS A 20 1.75 -1.33 -12.82
CA LYS A 20 0.35 -1.01 -12.47
C LYS A 20 0.04 -1.43 -11.04
N GLN A 21 0.28 -2.70 -10.69
CA GLN A 21 0.01 -3.22 -9.34
C GLN A 21 0.76 -2.43 -8.26
N GLN A 22 2.02 -2.06 -8.53
CA GLN A 22 2.83 -1.31 -7.59
C GLN A 22 2.31 0.12 -7.38
N ILE A 23 1.88 0.81 -8.45
CA ILE A 23 1.29 2.14 -8.35
C ILE A 23 -0.08 2.07 -7.66
N GLU A 24 -0.95 1.14 -8.06
CA GLU A 24 -2.24 0.93 -7.38
C GLU A 24 -2.06 0.65 -5.89
N PHE A 25 -1.00 -0.08 -5.53
CA PHE A 25 -0.64 -0.29 -4.12
C PHE A 25 -0.25 1.01 -3.42
N TYR A 26 0.58 1.87 -4.03
CA TYR A 26 0.95 3.16 -3.41
C TYR A 26 -0.28 4.01 -3.08
N PHE A 27 -1.25 4.06 -3.99
CA PHE A 27 -2.51 4.79 -3.84
C PHE A 27 -3.60 4.02 -3.05
N SER A 28 -3.30 2.81 -2.57
CA SER A 28 -4.25 2.03 -1.77
C SER A 28 -4.44 2.65 -0.37
N ASP A 29 -5.65 2.52 0.18
CA ASP A 29 -5.97 2.99 1.53
C ASP A 29 -5.02 2.41 2.59
N SER A 30 -4.60 1.15 2.40
CA SER A 30 -3.65 0.48 3.29
C SER A 30 -2.27 1.13 3.24
N ASN A 31 -1.75 1.44 2.05
CA ASN A 31 -0.43 2.08 1.96
C ASN A 31 -0.48 3.49 2.53
N ILE A 32 -1.45 4.32 2.12
CA ILE A 32 -1.59 5.70 2.60
C ILE A 32 -1.71 5.75 4.14
N ARG A 33 -2.38 4.78 4.76
CA ARG A 33 -2.49 4.67 6.22
C ARG A 33 -1.14 4.48 6.93
N HIS A 34 -0.21 3.74 6.33
CA HIS A 34 1.04 3.33 6.98
C HIS A 34 2.29 4.06 6.48
N ASP A 35 2.31 4.42 5.20
CA ASP A 35 3.42 5.11 4.56
C ASP A 35 3.35 6.60 4.86
N LYS A 36 4.12 7.01 5.86
CA LYS A 36 4.23 8.42 6.28
C LYS A 36 4.81 9.29 5.16
N TYR A 37 5.73 8.78 4.36
CA TYR A 37 6.38 9.54 3.31
C TYR A 37 5.39 9.82 2.19
N PHE A 38 4.75 8.79 1.66
CA PHE A 38 3.78 8.97 0.57
C PHE A 38 2.61 9.84 1.00
N ARG A 39 2.15 9.69 2.25
CA ARG A 39 1.09 10.53 2.80
C ARG A 39 1.53 11.99 2.94
N SER A 40 2.78 12.26 3.33
CA SER A 40 3.35 13.61 3.33
C SER A 40 3.31 14.22 1.92
N LYS A 41 3.69 13.45 0.90
CA LYS A 41 3.62 13.88 -0.50
C LYS A 41 2.18 14.14 -0.97
N LEU A 42 1.22 13.30 -0.61
CA LEU A 42 -0.20 13.56 -0.89
C LEU A 42 -0.69 14.87 -0.25
N THR A 43 -0.24 15.20 0.96
CA THR A 43 -0.57 16.47 1.61
C THR A 43 0.09 17.66 0.92
N GLU A 44 1.38 17.55 0.58
CA GLU A 44 2.15 18.58 -0.15
C GLU A 44 1.49 18.93 -1.49
N TYR A 45 1.11 17.91 -2.25
CA TYR A 45 0.51 18.07 -3.58
C TYR A 45 -1.01 18.23 -3.56
N LYS A 46 -1.64 18.25 -2.38
CA LYS A 46 -3.10 18.38 -2.26
C LYS A 46 -3.63 19.60 -3.01
N TYR A 47 -2.94 20.73 -3.00
CA TYR A 47 -3.41 21.95 -3.68
C TYR A 47 -2.66 22.26 -4.98
N LEU A 48 -1.80 21.35 -5.44
CA LEU A 48 -1.00 21.50 -6.65
C LEU A 48 -1.52 20.56 -7.74
N HIS A 49 -1.38 20.97 -9.01
CA HIS A 49 -1.67 20.12 -10.18
C HIS A 49 -2.98 19.32 -10.10
N ASN A 50 -4.08 19.98 -9.72
CA ASN A 50 -5.40 19.35 -9.56
C ASN A 50 -5.41 18.13 -8.62
N PHE A 51 -4.67 18.16 -7.51
CA PHE A 51 -4.59 17.08 -6.51
C PHE A 51 -3.81 15.83 -6.98
N GLY A 52 -3.01 15.94 -8.05
CA GLY A 52 -2.25 14.83 -8.64
C GLY A 52 -0.82 14.72 -8.12
N ILE A 53 -0.28 13.50 -8.10
CA ILE A 53 1.14 13.26 -7.82
C ILE A 53 1.94 13.20 -9.13
N PRO A 54 3.03 13.96 -9.31
CA PRO A 54 3.85 13.90 -10.51
C PRO A 54 4.42 12.50 -10.79
N ILE A 55 4.39 12.07 -12.05
CA ILE A 55 5.03 10.80 -12.47
C ILE A 55 6.52 10.83 -12.15
N SER A 56 7.18 11.98 -12.35
CA SER A 56 8.60 12.17 -12.01
C SER A 56 8.91 11.83 -10.56
N LEU A 57 8.03 12.17 -9.62
CA LEU A 57 8.18 11.80 -8.20
C LEU A 57 8.02 10.30 -8.01
N ILE A 58 6.99 9.68 -8.60
CA ILE A 58 6.73 8.24 -8.49
C ILE A 58 7.90 7.43 -9.04
N SER A 59 8.50 7.85 -10.15
CA SER A 59 9.68 7.20 -10.74
C SER A 59 10.89 7.15 -9.79
N THR A 60 10.96 8.01 -8.78
CA THR A 60 12.05 7.99 -7.77
C THR A 60 11.87 6.91 -6.69
N PHE A 61 10.73 6.24 -6.63
CA PHE A 61 10.49 5.27 -5.55
C PHE A 61 11.26 3.99 -5.82
N ASN A 62 11.84 3.38 -4.79
CA ASN A 62 12.73 2.22 -4.94
C ASN A 62 12.12 1.08 -5.77
N LYS A 63 10.84 0.75 -5.61
CA LYS A 63 10.20 -0.30 -6.43
C LYS A 63 10.01 0.10 -7.88
N MET A 64 9.82 1.38 -8.18
CA MET A 64 9.77 1.87 -9.56
C MET A 64 11.14 1.83 -10.22
N ILE A 65 12.20 2.16 -9.47
CA ILE A 65 13.59 2.04 -9.90
C ILE A 65 13.95 0.57 -10.16
N GLU A 66 13.62 -0.34 -9.23
CA GLU A 66 13.84 -1.79 -9.38
C GLU A 66 13.16 -2.36 -10.64
N LEU A 67 11.98 -1.85 -10.98
CA LEU A 67 11.23 -2.25 -12.18
C LEU A 67 11.73 -1.55 -13.46
N ASN A 68 12.72 -0.66 -13.36
CA ASN A 68 13.20 0.18 -14.46
C ASN A 68 12.03 0.84 -15.23
N ALA A 69 11.11 1.44 -14.48
CA ALA A 69 9.88 2.00 -15.01
C ALA A 69 10.12 3.39 -15.63
N SER A 70 10.06 3.47 -16.96
CA SER A 70 10.08 4.75 -17.66
C SER A 70 8.77 5.50 -17.49
N VAL A 71 8.75 6.80 -17.81
CA VAL A 71 7.52 7.61 -17.82
C VAL A 71 6.48 6.97 -18.76
N GLN A 72 6.90 6.49 -19.92
CA GLN A 72 6.00 5.85 -20.89
C GLN A 72 5.46 4.51 -20.36
N ASP A 73 6.28 3.71 -19.68
CA ASP A 73 5.81 2.48 -19.04
C ASP A 73 4.72 2.77 -18.01
N ILE A 74 4.90 3.82 -17.20
CA ILE A 74 3.91 4.25 -16.21
C ILE A 74 2.60 4.65 -16.90
N ILE A 75 2.65 5.51 -17.90
CA ILE A 75 1.45 5.94 -18.66
C ILE A 75 0.74 4.73 -19.25
N ASN A 76 1.46 3.86 -19.95
CA ASN A 76 0.90 2.69 -20.62
C ASN A 76 0.31 1.69 -19.62
N SER A 77 1.00 1.43 -18.51
CA SER A 77 0.55 0.49 -17.48
C SER A 77 -0.77 0.89 -16.84
N LEU A 78 -1.03 2.19 -16.70
CA LEU A 78 -2.20 2.72 -16.00
C LEU A 78 -3.43 2.90 -16.88
N SER A 79 -3.31 2.71 -18.21
CA SER A 79 -4.43 2.78 -19.16
C SER A 79 -5.62 1.87 -18.80
N SER A 80 -5.35 0.74 -18.13
CA SER A 80 -6.36 -0.24 -17.69
C SER A 80 -6.62 -0.24 -16.17
N SER A 81 -6.02 0.69 -15.42
CA SER A 81 -6.21 0.76 -13.97
C SER A 81 -7.64 1.19 -13.63
N LYS A 82 -8.20 0.59 -12.58
CA LYS A 82 -9.51 0.97 -12.01
C LYS A 82 -9.38 1.79 -10.74
N VAL A 83 -8.15 2.03 -10.27
CA VAL A 83 -7.86 2.71 -9.00
C VAL A 83 -7.32 4.10 -9.26
N VAL A 84 -6.47 4.25 -10.26
CA VAL A 84 -5.81 5.50 -10.63
C VAL A 84 -5.91 5.79 -12.12
N PHE A 85 -5.75 7.04 -12.50
CA PHE A 85 -5.61 7.47 -13.89
C PHE A 85 -4.48 8.50 -14.03
N VAL A 86 -4.01 8.68 -15.26
CA VAL A 86 -2.99 9.67 -15.59
C VAL A 86 -3.65 10.89 -16.24
N ASN A 87 -3.35 12.08 -15.73
CA ASN A 87 -3.57 13.32 -16.46
C ASN A 87 -2.34 13.54 -17.37
N ILE A 88 -2.55 13.38 -18.68
CA ILE A 88 -1.47 13.41 -19.69
C ILE A 88 -0.87 14.81 -19.84
N GLU A 89 -1.69 15.86 -19.75
CA GLU A 89 -1.25 17.25 -19.91
C GLU A 89 -0.29 17.68 -18.81
N THR A 90 -0.57 17.26 -17.57
CA THR A 90 0.23 17.63 -16.39
C THR A 90 1.23 16.54 -15.98
N LEU A 91 1.21 15.37 -16.64
CA LEU A 91 1.99 14.18 -16.28
C LEU A 91 1.88 13.82 -14.79
N THR A 92 0.64 13.81 -14.28
CA THR A 92 0.32 13.49 -12.89
C THR A 92 -0.60 12.29 -12.78
N ILE A 93 -0.47 11.56 -11.67
CA ILE A 93 -1.29 10.39 -11.32
C ILE A 93 -2.33 10.79 -10.28
N HIS A 94 -3.57 10.42 -10.55
CA HIS A 94 -4.75 10.74 -9.75
C HIS A 94 -5.46 9.48 -9.33
N ARG A 95 -6.13 9.50 -8.18
CA ARG A 95 -7.01 8.40 -7.76
C ARG A 95 -8.43 8.68 -8.22
N PHE A 96 -9.10 7.68 -8.79
CA PHE A 96 -10.52 7.81 -9.15
C PHE A 96 -11.40 8.07 -7.93
N LYS A 97 -11.16 7.31 -6.85
CA LYS A 97 -11.81 7.51 -5.56
C LYS A 97 -11.07 8.61 -4.78
N PRO A 98 -11.75 9.68 -4.33
CA PRO A 98 -11.10 10.73 -3.54
C PRO A 98 -10.39 10.19 -2.30
N ILE A 99 -9.19 10.71 -2.04
CA ILE A 99 -8.40 10.40 -0.84
C ILE A 99 -8.78 11.39 0.25
N ASN A 100 -9.38 10.90 1.33
CA ASN A 100 -9.52 11.68 2.55
C ASN A 100 -8.32 11.43 3.46
N ILE A 101 -7.27 12.23 3.29
CA ILE A 101 -5.97 12.07 3.99
C ILE A 101 -6.16 12.07 5.51
N ASP A 102 -7.06 12.91 6.02
CA ASP A 102 -7.33 13.04 7.46
C ASP A 102 -7.94 11.76 8.02
N LEU A 103 -8.91 11.18 7.30
CA LEU A 103 -9.54 9.91 7.68
C LEU A 103 -8.65 8.68 7.43
N CYS A 104 -7.68 8.75 6.51
CA CYS A 104 -6.79 7.63 6.22
C CYS A 104 -5.90 7.25 7.43
N THR A 105 -5.61 8.20 8.33
CA THR A 105 -4.82 7.92 9.54
C THR A 105 -5.64 7.26 10.65
N VAL A 106 -6.95 7.47 10.65
CA VAL A 106 -7.88 6.92 11.63
C VAL A 106 -8.36 5.57 11.15
N ILE A 107 -8.26 4.58 12.04
CA ILE A 107 -8.81 3.26 11.78
C ILE A 107 -10.22 3.25 12.35
N PRO A 108 -11.24 3.01 11.51
CA PRO A 108 -12.61 2.86 11.98
C PRO A 108 -12.71 1.73 13.01
N ARG A 109 -13.38 1.96 14.15
CA ARG A 109 -13.52 0.97 15.23
C ARG A 109 -14.27 -0.29 14.81
N ASP A 110 -15.15 -0.20 13.83
CA ASP A 110 -15.88 -1.32 13.23
C ASP A 110 -14.99 -2.21 12.34
N LYS A 111 -13.83 -1.69 11.88
CA LYS A 111 -12.81 -2.47 11.16
C LYS A 111 -11.70 -2.98 12.06
N MET A 112 -11.96 -3.01 13.35
CA MET A 112 -10.95 -3.14 14.39
C MET A 112 -11.32 -4.25 15.35
N LEU A 113 -10.59 -5.36 15.30
CA LEU A 113 -10.77 -6.44 16.27
C LEU A 113 -9.85 -6.23 17.46
N PHE A 114 -10.33 -6.62 18.64
CA PHE A 114 -9.59 -6.60 19.90
C PHE A 114 -9.52 -8.04 20.41
N ILE A 115 -8.34 -8.65 20.34
CA ILE A 115 -8.16 -10.05 20.72
C ILE A 115 -7.34 -10.13 22.01
N LYS A 116 -7.92 -10.78 23.03
CA LYS A 116 -7.24 -11.10 24.29
C LYS A 116 -6.68 -12.53 24.25
N SER A 117 -5.74 -12.83 25.15
CA SER A 117 -5.25 -14.18 25.40
C SER A 117 -4.58 -14.88 24.21
N ILE A 118 -3.84 -14.14 23.38
CA ILE A 118 -2.95 -14.79 22.40
C ILE A 118 -1.77 -15.46 23.11
N PRO A 119 -1.27 -16.59 22.59
CA PRO A 119 -0.05 -17.20 23.11
C PRO A 119 1.12 -16.22 23.05
N THR A 120 1.87 -16.09 24.16
CA THR A 120 2.99 -15.12 24.29
C THR A 120 4.11 -15.33 23.27
N LYS A 121 4.24 -16.55 22.72
CA LYS A 121 5.20 -16.90 21.68
C LYS A 121 4.75 -16.51 20.26
N TRP A 122 3.52 -16.03 20.08
CA TRP A 122 2.99 -15.70 18.76
C TRP A 122 3.51 -14.35 18.27
N ASN A 123 3.89 -14.33 17.00
CA ASN A 123 4.29 -13.12 16.29
C ASN A 123 3.21 -12.67 15.30
N HIS A 124 3.48 -11.57 14.59
CA HIS A 124 2.55 -10.98 13.63
C HIS A 124 2.10 -11.97 12.55
N ASN A 125 2.97 -12.88 12.11
CA ASN A 125 2.66 -13.87 11.08
C ASN A 125 1.68 -14.93 11.58
N ASN A 126 1.84 -15.39 12.82
CA ASN A 126 0.89 -16.34 13.43
C ASN A 126 -0.52 -15.75 13.45
N VAL A 127 -0.65 -14.49 13.90
CA VAL A 127 -1.95 -13.80 13.97
C VAL A 127 -2.53 -13.55 12.58
N LYS A 128 -1.72 -13.05 11.64
CA LYS A 128 -2.18 -12.83 10.24
C LYS A 128 -2.63 -14.13 9.59
N SER A 129 -1.93 -15.23 9.81
CA SER A 129 -2.30 -16.54 9.24
C SER A 129 -3.63 -17.04 9.80
N LEU A 130 -3.84 -16.96 11.11
CA LEU A 130 -5.09 -17.38 11.74
C LEU A 130 -6.29 -16.55 11.26
N LEU A 131 -6.18 -15.23 11.35
CA LEU A 131 -7.28 -14.32 11.03
C LEU A 131 -7.48 -14.14 9.53
N GLY A 132 -6.43 -14.37 8.73
CA GLY A 132 -6.47 -14.36 7.27
C GLY A 132 -7.51 -15.31 6.68
N ARG A 133 -7.88 -16.36 7.43
CA ARG A 133 -8.93 -17.32 7.05
C ARG A 133 -10.34 -16.71 7.07
N PHE A 134 -10.54 -15.60 7.79
CA PHE A 134 -11.83 -14.92 7.94
C PHE A 134 -11.90 -13.60 7.15
N GLY A 135 -10.80 -13.16 6.57
CA GLY A 135 -10.72 -11.92 5.81
C GLY A 135 -9.30 -11.39 5.70
N LYS A 136 -9.11 -10.38 4.85
CA LYS A 136 -7.81 -9.73 4.69
C LYS A 136 -7.42 -9.03 6.00
N VAL A 137 -6.20 -9.30 6.49
CA VAL A 137 -5.64 -8.63 7.66
C VAL A 137 -4.57 -7.64 7.21
N SER A 138 -4.88 -6.35 7.24
CA SER A 138 -3.95 -5.29 6.81
C SER A 138 -2.88 -5.00 7.87
N VAL A 139 -3.24 -4.89 9.14
CA VAL A 139 -2.29 -4.67 10.25
C VAL A 139 -2.58 -5.57 11.43
N VAL A 140 -1.51 -5.89 12.15
CA VAL A 140 -1.52 -6.51 13.48
C VAL A 140 -0.65 -5.62 14.36
N LYS A 141 -1.13 -5.25 15.55
CA LYS A 141 -0.29 -4.64 16.59
C LYS A 141 -0.18 -5.61 17.75
N LEU A 142 1.04 -6.01 18.11
CA LEU A 142 1.27 -6.85 19.28
C LEU A 142 1.81 -6.02 20.45
N PRO A 143 1.30 -6.21 21.68
CA PRO A 143 1.85 -5.57 22.87
C PRO A 143 3.30 -6.01 23.10
N LYS A 144 4.16 -5.06 23.49
CA LYS A 144 5.57 -5.33 23.81
C LYS A 144 5.67 -5.90 25.22
N ILE A 145 6.20 -7.11 25.35
CA ILE A 145 6.49 -7.72 26.66
C ILE A 145 7.89 -7.28 27.10
N ASN A 146 7.99 -6.38 28.07
CA ASN A 146 9.27 -5.94 28.64
C ASN A 146 9.64 -6.83 29.84
N LYS A 147 10.91 -7.29 29.92
CA LYS A 147 11.40 -8.21 30.99
C LYS A 147 11.23 -7.69 32.42
N SER A 148 11.11 -6.37 32.62
CA SER A 148 10.93 -5.73 33.93
C SER A 148 9.47 -5.61 34.38
N ASN A 149 8.50 -6.00 33.57
CA ASN A 149 7.09 -5.71 33.82
C ASN A 149 6.20 -6.97 33.73
N THR A 150 6.60 -8.04 34.42
CA THR A 150 5.90 -9.34 34.52
C THR A 150 4.49 -9.24 35.13
N ARG A 151 4.10 -8.08 35.68
CA ARG A 151 2.81 -7.86 36.35
C ARG A 151 1.68 -7.36 35.44
N ARG A 152 1.93 -7.06 34.16
CA ARG A 152 0.90 -6.63 33.19
C ARG A 152 0.63 -7.63 32.06
N LEU A 153 0.74 -8.93 32.34
CA LEU A 153 0.24 -9.97 31.41
C LEU A 153 -1.30 -10.01 31.34
N VAL A 154 -1.99 -9.30 32.25
CA VAL A 154 -3.45 -9.17 32.30
C VAL A 154 -4.01 -7.99 31.48
N ASP A 155 -3.17 -7.01 31.13
CA ASP A 155 -3.55 -5.80 30.38
C ASP A 155 -2.88 -5.75 29.00
N LEU A 156 -2.67 -6.92 28.37
CA LEU A 156 -2.10 -6.97 27.03
C LEU A 156 -2.99 -6.16 26.10
N GLU A 157 -2.48 -5.00 25.71
CA GLU A 157 -3.15 -4.07 24.82
C GLU A 157 -3.66 -4.81 23.59
N PRO A 158 -4.87 -4.49 23.16
CA PRO A 158 -5.60 -5.26 22.18
C PRO A 158 -4.86 -5.35 20.85
N ILE A 159 -4.90 -6.55 20.27
CA ILE A 159 -4.33 -6.77 18.96
C ILE A 159 -5.20 -6.11 17.92
N LEU A 160 -4.71 -4.99 17.40
CA LEU A 160 -5.38 -4.26 16.34
C LEU A 160 -5.30 -5.03 15.02
N CYS A 161 -6.36 -5.75 14.67
CA CYS A 161 -6.50 -6.37 13.35
C CYS A 161 -7.42 -5.55 12.46
N LEU A 162 -6.90 -5.14 11.29
CA LEU A 162 -7.55 -4.20 10.39
C LEU A 162 -8.04 -4.89 9.11
N GLY A 163 -9.34 -4.91 8.89
CA GLY A 163 -9.98 -5.44 7.67
C GLY A 163 -9.92 -4.50 6.47
#